data_AF-A0A451A7Y1-F1
#
_entry.id   AF-A0A451A7Y1-F1
#
_cell.length_a   1.000
_cell.length_b   1.000
_cell.length_c   1.000
_cell.angle_alpha   90.00
_cell.angle_beta   90.00
_cell.angle_gamma   90.00
#
_symmetry.space_group_name_H-M   'P 1'
#
loop_
_entity.id
_entity.type
_entity.pdbx_description
1 polymer ?
#
loop_
_entity_poly.entity_id
_entity_poly.type
_entity_poly.pdbx_seq_one_letter_code
_entity_poly.pdbx_strand_id
1 'polypeptide(L)'
;MKNKSKMTVIYCGPALSNHSMEISDLAPALLAFSEIIKKTGVILGADREKIAVSVSGSFKSGSFGFDVEVSQKLIEQAALFFSDKNLIEDILK
;
A
#
# COMPACT_ATOMS: atom_id res chain seq x y z
N MET A 1 2.79 -11.53 11.08
CA MET A 1 4.00 -10.70 10.83
C MET A 1 3.64 -9.53 9.92
N LYS A 2 3.77 -8.26 10.35
CA LYS A 2 3.50 -7.07 9.50
C LYS A 2 4.64 -6.93 8.49
N ASN A 3 4.42 -7.30 7.23
CA ASN A 3 5.39 -7.00 6.18
C ASN A 3 5.22 -5.52 5.76
N LYS A 4 6.30 -4.75 5.84
CA LYS A 4 6.35 -3.34 5.46
C LYS A 4 7.41 -3.18 4.39
N SER A 5 7.04 -2.57 3.28
CA SER A 5 7.97 -2.21 2.21
C SER A 5 7.97 -0.70 2.03
N LYS A 6 9.18 -0.14 1.90
CA LYS A 6 9.42 1.29 1.74
C LYS A 6 9.88 1.56 0.31
N MET A 7 9.29 2.57 -0.33
CA MET A 7 9.72 3.06 -1.64
C MET A 7 9.72 4.59 -1.63
N THR A 8 10.69 5.20 -2.31
CA THR A 8 10.77 6.65 -2.43
C THR A 8 10.39 7.05 -3.85
N VAL A 9 9.46 8.00 -3.97
CA VAL A 9 9.05 8.61 -5.24
C VAL A 9 9.47 10.07 -5.22
N ILE A 10 10.15 10.50 -6.27
CA ILE A 10 10.66 11.87 -6.42
C ILE A 10 9.96 12.50 -7.63
N TYR A 11 9.19 13.56 -7.39
CA TYR A 11 8.67 14.38 -8.46
C TYR A 11 9.72 15.45 -8.84
N CYS A 12 10.03 15.53 -10.14
CA CYS A 12 10.90 16.54 -10.73
C CYS A 12 10.20 17.15 -11.95
N GLY A 13 10.33 18.46 -12.15
CA GLY A 13 9.80 19.13 -13.33
C GLY A 13 9.74 20.65 -13.19
N PRO A 14 9.41 21.37 -14.27
CA PRO A 14 9.33 22.84 -14.28
C PRO A 14 8.35 23.39 -13.23
N ALA A 15 7.29 22.63 -12.91
CA ALA A 15 6.30 22.98 -11.90
C ALA A 15 6.88 23.10 -10.46
N LEU A 16 8.09 22.58 -10.21
CA LEU A 16 8.78 22.63 -8.93
C LEU A 16 9.91 23.67 -8.90
N SER A 17 9.94 24.60 -9.86
CA SER A 17 10.98 25.63 -9.98
C SER A 17 11.09 26.50 -8.72
N ASN A 18 9.95 26.81 -8.07
CA ASN A 18 9.88 27.57 -6.82
C ASN A 18 9.92 26.69 -5.56
N HIS A 19 10.27 25.40 -5.72
CA HIS A 19 10.31 24.42 -4.63
C HIS A 19 8.94 24.17 -3.97
N SER A 20 7.87 24.56 -4.64
CA SER A 20 6.49 24.33 -4.26
C SER A 20 5.76 23.63 -5.40
N MET A 21 4.69 22.91 -5.07
CA MET A 21 3.77 22.32 -6.02
C MET A 21 2.36 22.76 -5.65
N GLU A 22 1.52 23.03 -6.65
CA GLU A 22 0.12 23.30 -6.41
C GLU A 22 -0.57 22.07 -5.81
N ILE A 23 -1.39 22.28 -4.78
CA ILE A 23 -2.08 21.18 -4.11
C ILE A 23 -3.08 20.47 -5.03
N SER A 24 -3.59 21.18 -6.04
CA SER A 24 -4.44 20.66 -7.10
C SER A 24 -3.73 19.63 -7.98
N ASP A 25 -2.39 19.66 -8.06
CA ASP A 25 -1.60 18.69 -8.81
C ASP A 25 -1.11 17.57 -7.90
N LEU A 26 -0.64 17.92 -6.69
CA LEU A 26 -0.05 16.97 -5.76
C LEU A 26 -1.07 15.96 -5.21
N ALA A 27 -2.22 16.43 -4.74
CA ALA A 27 -3.19 15.56 -4.08
C ALA A 27 -3.77 14.49 -5.03
N PRO A 28 -4.18 14.83 -6.27
CA PRO A 28 -4.63 13.82 -7.23
C PRO A 28 -3.53 12.83 -7.61
N ALA A 29 -2.28 13.26 -7.71
CA ALA A 29 -1.16 12.37 -8.02
C ALA A 29 -0.93 11.32 -6.91
N LEU A 30 -0.94 11.74 -5.65
CA LEU A 30 -0.82 10.83 -4.49
C LEU A 30 -2.01 9.87 -4.38
N LEU A 31 -3.23 10.36 -4.67
CA LEU A 31 -4.43 9.54 -4.66
C LEU A 31 -4.40 8.47 -5.76
N ALA A 32 -4.06 8.84 -6.99
CA ALA A 32 -3.91 7.91 -8.11
C ALA A 32 -2.85 6.85 -7.81
N PHE A 33 -1.74 7.27 -7.19
CA PHE A 33 -0.67 6.37 -6.78
C PHE A 33 -1.13 5.36 -5.72
N SER A 34 -1.87 5.80 -4.70
CA SER A 34 -2.48 4.94 -3.70
C SER A 34 -3.45 3.91 -4.34
N GLU A 35 -4.24 4.34 -5.33
CA GLU A 35 -5.12 3.44 -6.07
C GLU A 35 -4.39 2.35 -6.84
N ILE A 36 -3.27 2.69 -7.50
CA ILE A 36 -2.45 1.71 -8.24
C ILE A 36 -1.96 0.61 -7.29
N ILE A 37 -1.45 0.99 -6.12
CA ILE A 37 -0.96 0.03 -5.11
C ILE A 37 -2.10 -0.86 -4.63
N LYS A 38 -3.25 -0.28 -4.28
CA LYS A 38 -4.41 -1.05 -3.80
C LYS A 38 -4.93 -2.02 -4.86
N LYS A 39 -5.07 -1.58 -6.11
CA LYS A 39 -5.51 -2.44 -7.23
C LYS A 39 -4.51 -3.57 -7.51
N THR A 40 -3.23 -3.26 -7.49
CA THR A 40 -2.17 -4.28 -7.65
C THR A 40 -2.25 -5.32 -6.54
N GLY A 41 -2.42 -4.90 -5.29
CA GLY A 41 -2.58 -5.85 -4.19
C GLY A 41 -3.81 -6.75 -4.33
N VAL A 42 -4.95 -6.21 -4.79
CA VAL A 42 -6.15 -7.02 -5.10
C VAL A 42 -5.89 -8.06 -6.18
N ILE A 43 -5.18 -7.69 -7.25
CA ILE A 43 -4.77 -8.61 -8.33
C ILE A 43 -3.89 -9.74 -7.77
N LEU A 44 -3.05 -9.43 -6.78
CA LEU A 44 -2.19 -10.40 -6.09
C LEU A 44 -2.91 -11.18 -4.98
N GLY A 45 -4.24 -11.03 -4.83
CA GLY A 45 -5.05 -11.77 -3.86
C GLY A 45 -5.10 -11.16 -2.46
N ALA A 46 -4.60 -9.94 -2.26
CA ALA A 46 -4.74 -9.22 -1.00
C ALA A 46 -6.10 -8.51 -0.89
N ASP A 47 -6.61 -8.42 0.33
CA ASP A 47 -7.82 -7.64 0.63
C ASP A 47 -7.50 -6.14 0.55
N ARG A 48 -8.26 -5.43 -0.29
CA ARG A 48 -8.10 -4.00 -0.53
C ARG A 48 -8.15 -3.16 0.74
N GLU A 49 -9.04 -3.49 1.66
CA GLU A 49 -9.24 -2.76 2.93
C GLU A 49 -8.06 -2.96 3.89
N LYS A 50 -7.25 -4.00 3.67
CA LYS A 50 -6.07 -4.32 4.48
C LYS A 50 -4.77 -3.72 3.94
N ILE A 51 -4.83 -3.03 2.79
CA ILE A 51 -3.69 -2.34 2.17
C ILE A 51 -3.71 -0.88 2.59
N ALA A 52 -2.84 -0.53 3.55
CA ALA A 52 -2.61 0.86 3.94
C ALA A 52 -1.39 1.42 3.21
N VAL A 53 -1.57 2.57 2.57
CA VAL A 53 -0.52 3.34 1.88
C VAL A 53 -0.36 4.66 2.62
N SER A 54 0.81 4.87 3.22
CA SER A 54 1.13 6.10 3.95
C SER A 54 2.26 6.84 3.27
N VAL A 55 2.21 8.18 3.32
CA VAL A 55 3.15 9.07 2.65
C VAL A 55 3.84 9.94 3.69
N SER A 56 5.18 9.93 3.72
CA SER A 56 6.01 10.79 4.55
C SER A 56 6.95 11.60 3.66
N GLY A 57 6.69 12.88 3.46
CA GLY A 57 7.47 13.74 2.56
C GLY A 57 8.24 14.84 3.27
N SER A 58 9.38 15.23 2.70
CA SER A 58 10.08 16.47 3.05
C SER A 58 10.29 17.29 1.78
N PHE A 59 9.81 18.53 1.76
CA PHE A 59 10.14 19.47 0.68
C PHE A 59 11.61 19.90 0.85
N LYS A 60 12.48 19.52 -0.09
CA LYS A 60 13.88 19.94 -0.14
C LYS A 60 14.15 20.63 -1.47
N SER A 61 14.94 21.71 -1.49
CA SER A 61 15.16 22.55 -2.68
C SER A 61 15.30 21.76 -3.98
N GLY A 62 14.41 22.06 -4.94
CA GLY A 62 14.39 21.48 -6.29
C GLY A 62 13.70 20.12 -6.42
N SER A 63 13.16 19.53 -5.34
CA SER A 63 12.50 18.23 -5.40
C SER A 63 11.41 18.04 -4.34
N PHE A 64 10.32 17.35 -4.70
CA PHE A 64 9.39 16.83 -3.72
C PHE A 64 9.57 15.31 -3.63
N GLY A 65 10.23 14.87 -2.56
CA GLY A 65 10.43 13.46 -2.25
C GLY A 65 9.48 13.03 -1.14
N PHE A 66 8.81 11.89 -1.36
CA PHE A 66 8.03 11.26 -0.32
C PHE A 66 8.28 9.76 -0.24
N ASP A 67 8.33 9.29 0.99
CA ASP A 67 8.43 7.90 1.35
C ASP A 67 7.04 7.29 1.40
N VAL A 68 6.86 6.20 0.69
CA VAL A 68 5.65 5.40 0.69
C VAL A 68 5.89 4.17 1.53
N GLU A 69 5.10 4.00 2.60
CA GLU A 69 5.04 2.76 3.35
C GLU A 69 3.77 2.01 2.96
N VAL A 70 3.94 0.77 2.47
CA VAL A 70 2.83 -0.16 2.26
C VAL A 70 2.86 -1.18 3.37
N SER A 71 1.76 -1.32 4.10
CA SER A 71 1.61 -2.35 5.13
C SER A 71 0.37 -3.19 4.87
N GLN A 72 0.54 -4.51 4.99
CA GLN A 72 -0.55 -5.48 4.88
C GLN A 72 -0.78 -6.14 6.24
N LYS A 73 -2.02 -6.12 6.74
CA LYS A 73 -2.43 -6.98 7.86
C LYS A 73 -2.89 -8.31 7.30
N LEU A 74 -2.00 -9.29 7.16
CA LEU A 74 -2.42 -10.69 7.02
C LEU A 74 -3.06 -11.10 8.34
N ILE A 75 -4.38 -11.20 8.36
CA ILE A 75 -5.06 -11.89 9.45
C ILE A 75 -4.77 -13.37 9.24
N GLU A 76 -4.27 -14.04 10.27
CA GLU A 76 -4.04 -15.49 10.39
C GLU A 76 -5.32 -16.34 10.21
N GLN A 77 -6.38 -15.77 9.63
CA GLN A 77 -7.67 -16.40 9.35
C GLN A 77 -7.59 -17.57 8.37
N ALA A 78 -6.52 -17.69 7.58
CA ALA A 78 -6.30 -18.91 6.79
C ALA A 78 -5.95 -20.12 7.68
N ALA A 79 -5.25 -19.94 8.81
CA ALA A 79 -4.88 -21.05 9.69
C ALA A 79 -6.10 -21.69 10.37
N LEU A 80 -7.16 -20.92 10.61
CA LEU A 80 -8.43 -21.41 11.13
C LEU A 80 -9.19 -22.27 10.09
N PHE A 81 -9.11 -21.93 8.80
CA PHE A 81 -9.68 -22.77 7.73
C PHE A 81 -8.87 -24.06 7.47
N PHE A 82 -7.57 -24.07 7.78
CA PHE A 82 -6.75 -25.29 7.67
C PHE A 82 -6.85 -26.24 8.88
N SER A 83 -7.34 -25.76 10.02
CA SER A 83 -7.57 -26.58 11.23
C SER A 83 -8.88 -27.37 11.20
N ASP A 84 -9.77 -27.13 10.23
CA ASP A 84 -11.06 -27.84 10.10
C ASP A 84 -10.97 -29.12 9.26
N LYS A 85 -9.75 -29.70 9.14
CA LYS A 85 -9.53 -31.03 8.53
C LYS A 85 -9.99 -32.20 9.40
N ASN A 86 -10.43 -31.94 10.63
CA ASN A 86 -10.89 -32.99 11.55
C ASN A 86 -12.35 -33.43 11.32
N LEU A 87 -13.12 -32.74 10.46
CA LEU A 87 -14.51 -33.12 10.15
C LEU A 87 -14.64 -34.31 9.16
N ILE A 88 -13.56 -34.69 8.48
CA ILE A 88 -13.59 -35.79 7.50
C ILE A 88 -13.42 -37.16 8.18
N GLU A 89 -12.83 -37.23 9.38
CA GLU A 89 -12.67 -38.50 10.11
C GLU A 89 -13.94 -38.99 10.82
N ASP A 90 -14.91 -38.11 11.11
CA ASP A 90 -16.20 -38.49 11.74
C ASP A 90 -17.26 -38.97 10.74
N ILE A 91 -17.02 -38.82 9.43
CA ILE A 91 -17.94 -39.33 8.37
C ILE A 91 -17.46 -40.70 7.83
N LEU A 92 -16.25 -41.15 8.18
CA LEU A 92 -15.68 -42.43 7.77
C LEU A 92 -15.36 -43.39 8.93
N LYS A 93 -15.99 -43.22 10.10
CA LYS A 93 -16.04 -44.24 11.16
C LYS A 93 -17.46 -44.52 11.62
#